data_AF-A0A970I151-F1
#
_entry.id   AF-A0A970I151-F1
#
_cell.length_a   1.000
_cell.length_b   1.000
_cell.length_c   1.000
_cell.angle_alpha   90.00
_cell.angle_beta   90.00
_cell.angle_gamma   90.00
#
_symmetry.space_group_name_H-M   'P 1'
#
loop_
_entity.id
_entity.type
_entity.pdbx_description
1 polymer ?
#
loop_
_entity_poly.entity_id
_entity_poly.type
_entity_poly.pdbx_seq_one_letter_code
_entity_poly.pdbx_strand_id
1 'polypeptide(L)' 'SEKNGVLWFDSERSPLLSGSMFPYKGNTFVVKWTDRSLDADAWVIFTLDVEGRASGMTMKALSPLTDFSYDFHDLDFRR' A
#
# COMPACT_ATOMS: atom_id res chain seq x y z
N SER A 1 6.86 5.89 -5.39
CA SER A 1 7.95 6.83 -5.71
C SER A 1 8.90 6.96 -4.53
N GLU A 2 9.98 7.75 -4.61
CA GLU A 2 10.80 8.15 -3.44
C GLU A 2 10.77 9.68 -3.34
N LYS A 3 10.52 10.21 -2.14
CA LYS A 3 10.54 11.65 -1.86
C LYS A 3 11.38 11.89 -0.61
N ASN A 4 12.46 12.66 -0.76
CA ASN A 4 13.39 13.00 0.33
C ASN A 4 13.93 11.78 1.10
N GLY A 5 14.29 10.68 0.39
CA GLY A 5 14.80 9.46 1.03
C GLY A 5 13.72 8.58 1.69
N VAL A 6 12.44 8.93 1.57
CA VAL A 6 11.32 8.14 2.09
C VAL A 6 10.63 7.47 0.91
N LEU A 7 10.26 6.20 1.06
CA LEU A 7 9.45 5.49 0.07
C LEU A 7 8.00 5.98 0.12
N TRP A 8 7.36 6.06 -1.05
CA TRP A 8 5.98 6.51 -1.19
C TRP A 8 5.17 5.53 -2.02
N PHE A 9 3.97 5.23 -1.52
CA PHE A 9 2.91 4.63 -2.29
C PHE A 9 2.16 5.75 -3.01
N ASP A 10 1.94 5.60 -4.32
CA ASP A 10 1.12 6.51 -5.11
C ASP A 10 0.28 5.67 -6.08
N SER A 11 -1.05 5.76 -5.99
CA SER A 11 -1.94 5.11 -6.95
C SER A 11 -2.39 6.09 -8.03
N GLU A 12 -2.11 5.78 -9.29
CA GLU A 12 -2.60 6.57 -10.43
C GLU A 12 -4.13 6.47 -10.58
N ARG A 13 -4.72 5.34 -10.20
CA ARG A 13 -6.17 5.10 -10.29
C ARG A 13 -6.95 5.65 -9.11
N SER A 14 -6.29 5.81 -7.97
CA SER A 14 -6.91 6.28 -6.73
C SER A 14 -6.02 7.36 -6.11
N PRO A 15 -6.12 8.63 -6.54
CA PRO A 15 -5.24 9.70 -6.07
C PRO A 15 -5.27 9.92 -4.54
N LEU A 16 -6.36 9.51 -3.88
CA LEU A 16 -6.50 9.53 -2.42
C LEU A 16 -5.58 8.51 -1.73
N LEU A 17 -5.19 7.43 -2.42
CA LEU A 17 -4.19 6.47 -1.94
C LEU A 17 -2.79 6.94 -2.31
N SER A 18 -2.32 7.96 -1.60
CA SER A 18 -0.92 8.38 -1.61
C SER A 18 -0.40 8.53 -0.18
N GLY A 19 0.76 7.96 0.11
CA GLY A 19 1.26 7.91 1.48
C GLY A 19 2.71 7.47 1.59
N SER A 20 3.31 7.78 2.74
CA SER A 20 4.68 7.37 3.07
C SER A 20 4.70 5.89 3.49
N MET A 21 5.67 5.13 2.98
CA MET A 21 5.85 3.71 3.23
C MET A 21 7.02 3.45 4.17
N PHE A 22 6.81 2.56 5.12
CA PHE A 22 7.78 2.15 6.12
C PHE A 22 7.98 0.63 6.07
N PRO A 23 9.23 0.14 6.06
CA PRO A 23 9.49 -1.29 6.11
C PRO A 23 9.00 -1.86 7.45
N TYR A 24 8.34 -3.02 7.40
CA TYR A 24 7.91 -3.74 8.60
C TYR A 24 8.68 -5.05 8.75
N LYS A 25 8.42 -6.02 7.87
CA LYS A 25 9.10 -7.32 7.90
C LYS A 25 9.04 -8.00 6.54
N GLY A 26 10.18 -8.54 6.08
CA GLY A 26 10.27 -9.22 4.80
C GLY A 26 9.82 -8.32 3.64
N ASN A 27 8.83 -8.79 2.88
CA ASN A 27 8.16 -8.10 1.77
C ASN A 27 6.95 -7.25 2.20
N THR A 28 6.80 -6.97 3.49
CA THR A 28 5.67 -6.23 4.07
C THR A 28 6.09 -4.82 4.50
N PHE A 29 5.25 -3.85 4.15
CA PHE A 29 5.38 -2.44 4.47
C PHE A 29 4.11 -1.93 5.14
N VAL A 30 4.24 -0.84 5.89
CA VAL A 30 3.11 -0.03 6.36
C VAL A 30 3.08 1.24 5.53
N VAL A 31 1.93 1.57 4.95
CA VAL A 31 1.69 2.87 4.34
C VAL A 31 0.89 3.75 5.30
N LYS A 32 1.40 4.96 5.51
CA LYS A 32 0.70 6.03 6.21
C LYS A 32 0.14 7.00 5.18
N TRP A 33 -1.18 7.00 5.03
CA TRP A 33 -1.86 7.85 4.05
C TRP A 33 -1.65 9.33 4.37
N THR A 34 -1.51 10.12 3.31
CA THR A 34 -1.42 11.57 3.42
C THR A 34 -2.78 12.15 3.79
N ASP A 35 -3.83 11.64 3.16
CA ASP A 35 -5.20 11.95 3.52
C ASP A 35 -5.57 11.20 4.82
N ARG A 36 -5.83 11.97 5.87
CA ARG A 36 -6.22 11.44 7.18
C ARG A 36 -7.71 11.17 7.32
N SER A 37 -8.54 11.57 6.35
CA SER A 37 -9.97 11.23 6.34
C SER A 37 -10.23 9.73 6.16
N LEU A 38 -9.23 8.98 5.70
CA LEU A 38 -9.27 7.51 5.63
C LEU A 38 -9.18 6.85 7.02
N ASP A 39 -8.87 7.63 8.07
CA ASP A 39 -8.79 7.23 9.48
C ASP A 39 -7.99 5.95 9.75
N ALA A 40 -6.99 5.68 8.90
CA ALA A 40 -6.23 4.45 8.97
C ALA A 40 -4.91 4.47 8.22
N ASP A 41 -4.03 3.56 8.61
CA ASP A 41 -2.87 3.12 7.85
C ASP A 41 -3.17 1.74 7.23
N ALA A 42 -2.37 1.32 6.25
CA ALA A 42 -2.54 0.01 5.60
C ALA A 42 -1.24 -0.79 5.59
N TRP A 43 -1.37 -2.11 5.64
CA TRP A 43 -0.33 -3.06 5.27
C TRP A 43 -0.27 -3.17 3.76
N VAL A 44 0.93 -3.14 3.19
CA VAL A 44 1.22 -3.44 1.78
C VAL A 44 2.15 -4.64 1.75
N ILE A 45 1.72 -5.72 1.12
CA ILE A 45 2.46 -6.99 1.07
C ILE A 45 2.75 -7.29 -0.40
N PHE A 46 4.03 -7.30 -0.76
CA PHE A 46 4.45 -7.58 -2.14
C PHE A 46 4.60 -9.08 -2.37
N THR A 47 4.01 -9.60 -3.44
CA THR A 47 4.36 -10.93 -3.93
C THR A 47 5.67 -10.81 -4.72
N LEU A 48 6.60 -11.73 -4.48
CA LEU A 48 7.89 -11.75 -5.17
C LEU A 48 7.95 -12.92 -6.16
N ASP A 49 8.64 -12.72 -7.29
CA ASP A 49 9.02 -13.79 -8.22
C ASP A 49 10.24 -14.60 -7.70
N VAL A 50 10.70 -15.59 -8.49
CA VAL A 50 11.83 -16.45 -8.10
C VAL A 50 13.16 -15.69 -8.05
N GLU A 51 13.25 -14.54 -8.71
CA GLU A 51 14.38 -13.60 -8.67
C GLU A 51 14.28 -12.60 -7.51
N GLY A 52 13.21 -12.65 -6.70
CA GLY A 52 12.98 -11.76 -5.58
C GLY A 52 12.45 -10.37 -5.96
N ARG A 53 11.98 -10.19 -7.20
CA ARG A 53 11.37 -8.93 -7.67
C ARG A 53 9.88 -8.95 -7.41
N ALA A 54 9.30 -7.77 -7.16
CA ALA A 54 7.86 -7.66 -6.96
C ALA A 54 7.10 -8.04 -8.25
N SER A 55 6.24 -9.04 -8.15
CA SER A 55 5.35 -9.53 -9.21
C SER A 55 3.89 -9.15 -9.00
N GLY A 56 3.53 -8.73 -7.78
CA GLY A 56 2.22 -8.20 -7.44
C GLY A 56 2.21 -7.62 -6.02
N MET A 57 1.07 -7.10 -5.60
CA MET A 57 0.89 -6.61 -4.23
C MET A 57 -0.53 -6.81 -3.74
N THR A 58 -0.69 -6.98 -2.44
CA THR A 58 -1.98 -6.96 -1.75
C THR A 58 -1.93 -5.94 -0.63
N MET A 59 -3.08 -5.37 -0.28
CA MET A 59 -3.20 -4.41 0.82
C MET A 59 -4.19 -4.90 1.88
N LYS A 60 -3.94 -4.58 3.14
CA LYS A 60 -4.83 -4.89 4.27
C LYS A 60 -4.95 -3.71 5.21
N ALA A 61 -6.12 -3.55 5.80
CA ALA A 61 -6.34 -2.60 6.87
C ALA A 61 -5.44 -2.82 8.08
N LEU A 62 -4.90 -1.72 8.63
CA LEU A 62 -4.31 -1.76 9.97
C LEU A 62 -5.37 -1.62 11.06
N SER A 63 -6.51 -0.97 10.76
CA SER A 63 -7.64 -0.80 11.68
C SER A 63 -8.94 -1.37 11.12
N PRO A 64 -9.79 -2.05 11.91
CA PRO A 64 -11.12 -2.48 11.48
C PRO A 64 -12.08 -1.31 11.22
N LEU A 65 -11.75 -0.10 11.69
CA LEU A 65 -12.49 1.13 11.39
C LEU A 65 -12.09 1.75 10.05
N THR A 66 -11.07 1.21 9.39
CA THR A 66 -10.65 1.73 8.09
C THR A 66 -11.72 1.43 7.07
N ASP A 67 -12.22 2.47 6.43
CA ASP A 67 -13.17 2.32 5.35
C ASP A 67 -12.46 1.95 4.03
N PHE A 68 -12.10 0.67 3.90
CA PHE A 68 -11.70 0.07 2.61
C PHE A 68 -12.91 -0.22 1.71
N SER A 69 -14.13 0.12 2.12
CA SER A 69 -15.33 -0.13 1.31
C SER A 69 -15.42 0.77 0.09
N TYR A 70 -14.60 1.82 0.01
CA TYR A 70 -14.29 2.54 -1.23
C TYR A 70 -13.37 1.69 -2.13
N ASP A 71 -13.95 0.69 -2.81
CA ASP A 71 -13.47 0.06 -4.06
C ASP A 71 -12.07 -0.58 -4.10
N PHE A 72 -11.79 -1.59 -3.26
CA PHE A 72 -10.59 -2.44 -3.45
C PHE A 72 -10.86 -3.95 -3.56
N HIS A 73 -12.06 -4.34 -4.01
CA HIS A 73 -12.35 -5.74 -4.29
C HIS A 73 -11.56 -6.35 -5.46
N ASP A 74 -10.77 -5.58 -6.22
CA ASP A 74 -9.93 -6.10 -7.30
C ASP A 74 -8.59 -5.34 -7.44
N LEU A 75 -7.83 -5.15 -6.35
CA LEU A 75 -6.40 -4.84 -6.50
C LEU A 75 -5.58 -6.12 -6.70
N ASP A 76 -6.00 -6.94 -7.66
CA ASP A 76 -5.14 -7.95 -8.23
C ASP A 76 -4.26 -7.25 -9.29
N PHE A 77 -3.23 -6.53 -8.81
CA PHE A 77 -2.20 -6.00 -9.69
C PHE A 77 -1.31 -7.15 -10.16
N ARG A 78 -1.82 -7.93 -11.12
CA ARG A 78 -1.01 -8.77 -11.99
C ARG A 78 -0.38 -7.86 -13.04
N ARG A 79 0.94 -7.89 -13.12
CA ARG A 79 1.72 -7.25 -14.19
C ARG A 79 1.61 -8.04 -15.49
#